data_AF-A0A7Z2VG67-F1
#
_entry.id   AF-A0A7Z2VG67-F1
#
_cell.length_a   1.000
_cell.length_b   1.000
_cell.length_c   1.000
_cell.angle_alpha   90.00
_cell.angle_beta   90.00
_cell.angle_gamma   90.00
#
_symmetry.space_group_name_H-M   'P 1'
#
loop_
_entity.id
_entity.type
_entity.pdbx_description
1 polymer ?
#
loop_
_entity_poly.entity_id
_entity_poly.type
_entity_poly.pdbx_seq_one_letter_code
_entity_poly.pdbx_strand_id
1 'polypeptide(L)' 'MTSSEQKIKMIGQMAQDAGLIEDPQWLERLNEPVTMWVVLDLLLRWIDRTEPNNGPYD' A
#
# COMPACT_ATOMS: atom_id res chain seq x y z
N MET A 1 -0.77 -24.97 -0.62
CA MET A 1 -0.57 -23.52 -0.85
C MET A 1 -0.27 -23.33 -2.32
N THR A 2 -1.11 -22.59 -3.03
CA THR A 2 -0.95 -22.38 -4.48
C THR A 2 0.12 -21.32 -4.73
N SER A 3 0.81 -21.34 -5.87
CA SER A 3 1.85 -20.35 -6.21
C SER A 3 1.34 -18.90 -6.13
N SER A 4 0.05 -18.69 -6.41
CA SER A 4 -0.62 -17.39 -6.31
C SER A 4 -0.73 -16.87 -4.88
N GLU A 5 -1.06 -17.73 -3.90
CA GLU A 5 -1.15 -17.34 -2.48
C GLU A 5 0.19 -16.88 -1.93
N GLN A 6 1.29 -17.52 -2.33
CA GLN A 6 2.64 -17.10 -1.93
C GLN A 6 3.00 -15.73 -2.48
N LYS A 7 2.64 -15.45 -3.74
CA LYS A 7 2.86 -14.12 -4.35
C LYS A 7 2.06 -13.04 -3.64
N ILE A 8 0.79 -13.30 -3.34
CA ILE A 8 -0.07 -12.36 -2.63
C ILE A 8 0.50 -12.05 -1.25
N LYS A 9 0.92 -13.07 -0.50
CA LYS A 9 1.56 -12.89 0.81
C LYS A 9 2.86 -12.09 0.74
N MET A 10 3.69 -12.33 -0.27
CA MET A 10 4.94 -11.60 -0.49
C MET A 10 4.68 -10.12 -0.81
N ILE A 11 3.67 -9.82 -1.63
CA ILE A 11 3.26 -8.44 -1.94
C ILE A 11 2.71 -7.74 -0.69
N GLY A 12 1.88 -8.43 0.10
CA GLY A 12 1.36 -7.90 1.37
C GLY A 12 2.48 -7.55 2.35
N GLN A 13 3.49 -8.42 2.48
CA GLN A 13 4.64 -8.16 3.34
C GLN A 13 5.44 -6.93 2.87
N MET A 14 5.69 -6.81 1.57
CA MET A 14 6.36 -5.64 1.00
C MET A 14 5.56 -4.35 1.21
N ALA A 15 4.22 -4.42 1.15
CA ALA A 15 3.36 -3.28 1.40
C ALA A 15 3.37 -2.86 2.89
N GLN A 16 3.46 -3.82 3.82
CA GLN A 16 3.68 -3.53 5.24
C GLN A 16 5.04 -2.85 5.47
N ASP A 17 6.11 -3.40 4.89
CA ASP A 17 7.46 -2.85 5.02
C ASP A 17 7.59 -1.44 4.39
N ALA A 18 6.81 -1.18 3.34
CA ALA A 18 6.70 0.14 2.72
C ALA A 18 5.82 1.14 3.50
N GLY A 19 5.21 0.71 4.61
CA GLY A 19 4.28 1.51 5.41
C GLY A 19 2.93 1.77 4.75
N LEU A 20 2.61 1.05 3.67
CA LEU A 20 1.32 1.13 2.96
C LEU A 20 0.22 0.34 3.69
N ILE A 21 0.61 -0.69 4.44
CA ILE A 21 -0.29 -1.45 5.33
C ILE A 21 0.14 -1.15 6.76
N GLU A 22 -0.68 -0.38 7.47
CA GLU A 22 -0.41 0.02 8.86
C GLU A 22 -0.83 -1.05 9.88
N ASP A 23 -1.83 -1.87 9.54
CA ASP A 23 -2.37 -2.91 10.41
C ASP A 23 -1.93 -4.32 9.97
N PRO A 24 -1.18 -5.06 10.80
CA PRO A 24 -0.78 -6.44 10.51
C PRO A 24 -1.94 -7.39 10.19
N GLN A 25 -3.15 -7.12 10.69
CA GLN A 25 -4.34 -7.96 10.42
C GLN A 25 -4.74 -7.98 8.94
N TRP A 26 -4.31 -6.98 8.17
CA TRP A 26 -4.53 -6.94 6.71
C TRP A 26 -3.80 -8.05 5.97
N LEU A 27 -2.68 -8.54 6.50
CA LEU A 27 -1.94 -9.66 5.91
C LEU A 27 -2.74 -10.97 5.93
N GLU A 28 -3.69 -11.09 6.86
CA GLU A 28 -4.56 -12.26 7.00
C GLU A 28 -5.75 -12.22 6.02
N ARG A 29 -6.04 -11.04 5.43
CA ARG A 29 -7.20 -10.80 4.57
C ARG A 29 -6.84 -10.30 3.16
N LEU A 30 -5.62 -10.58 2.69
CA LEU A 30 -5.12 -10.13 1.38
C LEU A 30 -5.93 -10.64 0.17
N ASN A 31 -6.70 -11.71 0.34
CA ASN A 31 -7.60 -12.25 -0.69
C ASN A 31 -8.97 -11.57 -0.73
N GLU A 32 -9.23 -10.66 0.20
CA GLU A 32 -10.49 -9.94 0.25
C GLU A 32 -10.42 -8.65 -0.57
N PRO A 33 -11.54 -8.21 -1.16
CA PRO A 33 -11.58 -6.93 -1.85
C PRO A 33 -11.24 -5.80 -0.89
N VAL A 34 -10.24 -5.01 -1.27
CA VAL A 34 -9.83 -3.81 -0.54
C VAL A 34 -10.93 -2.76 -0.53
N THR A 35 -11.06 -2.05 0.59
CA THR A 35 -12.03 -0.96 0.70
C THR A 35 -11.61 0.23 -0.18
N MET A 36 -12.61 0.94 -0.72
CA MET A 36 -12.38 2.11 -1.58
C MET A 36 -11.48 3.18 -0.91
N TRP A 37 -11.61 3.34 0.41
CA TRP A 37 -10.81 4.28 1.18
C TRP A 37 -9.31 3.98 1.16
N VAL A 38 -8.90 2.71 1.14
CA VAL A 38 -7.48 2.35 1.07
C VAL A 38 -6.89 2.61 -0.31
N VAL A 39 -7.67 2.43 -1.37
CA VAL A 39 -7.24 2.84 -2.71
C VAL A 39 -7.05 4.36 -2.78
N LEU A 40 -7.95 5.13 -2.17
CA LEU A 40 -7.83 6.58 -2.08
C LEU A 40 -6.58 7.02 -1.31
N ASP A 41 -6.30 6.43 -0.16
CA ASP A 41 -5.11 6.74 0.65
C ASP A 41 -3.81 6.45 -0.12
N LEU A 42 -3.77 5.32 -0.84
CA LEU A 42 -2.65 4.97 -1.72
C LEU A 42 -2.43 6.02 -2.81
N LEU A 43 -3.50 6.52 -3.43
CA LEU A 43 -3.42 7.56 -4.46
C LEU A 43 -2.94 8.90 -3.89
N LEU A 44 -3.44 9.31 -2.72
CA LEU A 44 -3.01 10.54 -2.04
C LEU A 44 -1.52 10.50 -1.69
N ARG A 45 -1.05 9.40 -1.09
CA ARG A 45 0.38 9.19 -0.81
C ARG A 45 1.22 9.21 -2.08
N TRP A 46 0.66 8.75 -3.20
CA TRP A 46 1.35 8.79 -4.49
C TRP A 46 1.49 10.20 -5.01
N ILE A 47 0.43 11.01 -4.92
CA ILE A 47 0.43 12.43 -5.27
C ILE A 47 1.48 13.18 -4.44
N ASP A 48 1.46 13.01 -3.11
CA ASP A 48 2.42 13.63 -2.19
C ASP A 48 3.88 13.27 -2.52
N ARG A 49 4.11 12.04 -2.98
CA ARG A 49 5.45 11.57 -3.35
C ARG A 49 5.92 12.07 -4.73
N THR A 50 4.98 12.48 -5.59
CA THR A 50 5.27 12.99 -6.94
C THR A 50 5.34 14.50 -7.02
N GLU A 51 4.84 15.24 -6.01
CA GLU A 51 5.08 16.67 -5.93
C GLU A 51 6.57 16.93 -5.66
N PRO A 52 7.30 17.57 -6.61
CA PRO A 52 8.65 18.01 -6.32
C PRO A 52 8.57 19.05 -5.22
N ASN A 53 9.47 18.94 -4.24
CA ASN A 53 9.62 19.86 -3.11
C ASN A 53 10.16 21.25 -3.52
N ASN A 54 9.73 21.75 -4.68
CA ASN A 54 10.10 23.04 -5.24
C ASN A 54 9.05 24.06 -4.78
N GLY A 55 9.10 24.40 -3.49
CA GLY A 55 8.42 25.58 -3.00
C GLY A 55 8.98 26.83 -3.71
N PRO A 56 8.16 27.83 -4.07
CA PRO A 56 8.61 29.09 -4.68
C PRO A 56 9.30 30.04 -3.69
N TYR A 57 9.80 29.52 -2.57
CA TYR A 57 10.33 30.29 -1.43
C TYR A 57 11.81 29.96 -1.14
N ASP A 58 12.53 29.37 -2.09
CA ASP A 58 14.01 29.38 -2.10
C ASP A 58 14.50 30.45 -3.10
#